data_AF-A0A817LZV9-F1
#
_entry.id   AF-A0A817LZV9-F1
#
_cell.length_a   1.000
_cell.length_b   1.000
_cell.length_c   1.000
_cell.angle_alpha   90.00
_cell.angle_beta   90.00
_cell.angle_gamma   90.00
#
_symmetry.space_group_name_H-M   'P 1'
#
loop_
_entity.id
_entity.type
_entity.pdbx_description
1 polymer ?
#
loop_
_entity_poly.entity_id
_entity_poly.type
_entity_poly.pdbx_seq_one_letter_code
_entity_poly.pdbx_strand_id
1 'polypeptide(L)' 'MGDDGPRALSEGLQNNTALTLLYLNQNQIGDAGARALSEALRNNTALTSLWLGYNHIGDAGVQALSEALQINK' A
#
# COMPACT_ATOMS: atom_id res chain seq x y z
N MET A 1 -13.76 -6.66 6.23
CA MET A 1 -14.02 -5.20 6.11
C MET A 1 -13.91 -4.86 4.64
N GLY A 2 -14.85 -4.11 4.07
CA GLY A 2 -14.85 -3.80 2.63
C GLY A 2 -13.64 -2.96 2.21
N ASP A 3 -13.36 -2.92 0.91
CA ASP A 3 -12.21 -2.25 0.27
C ASP A 3 -12.08 -0.73 0.55
N ASP A 4 -12.98 -0.14 1.31
CA ASP A 4 -12.97 1.29 1.67
C ASP A 4 -11.84 1.66 2.64
N GLY A 5 -11.46 0.74 3.55
CA GLY A 5 -10.37 0.96 4.51
C GLY A 5 -9.01 1.21 3.83
N PRO A 6 -8.56 0.33 2.91
CA PRO A 6 -7.34 0.53 2.13
C PRO A 6 -7.35 1.81 1.29
N ARG A 7 -8.50 2.21 0.74
CA ARG A 7 -8.62 3.42 -0.09
C ARG A 7 -8.39 4.69 0.73
N ALA A 8 -9.07 4.83 1.88
CA ALA A 8 -8.88 5.99 2.77
C ALA A 8 -7.44 6.08 3.30
N LEU A 9 -6.83 4.93 3.59
CA LEU A 9 -5.42 4.88 4.00
C LEU A 9 -4.49 5.37 2.88
N SER A 10 -4.78 5.00 1.63
CA SER A 10 -3.96 5.36 0.47
C SER A 10 -3.94 6.88 0.26
N GLU A 11 -5.08 7.56 0.36
CA GLU A 11 -5.16 9.02 0.26
C GLU A 11 -4.32 9.72 1.35
N GLY A 12 -4.39 9.22 2.59
CA GLY A 12 -3.59 9.74 3.70
C GLY A 12 -2.10 9.48 3.52
N LEU A 13 -1.74 8.32 2.98
CA LEU A 13 -0.35 7.93 2.75
C LEU A 13 0.28 8.78 1.63
N GLN A 14 -0.44 9.10 0.57
CA GLN A 14 0.10 9.83 -0.58
C GLN A 14 0.79 11.16 -0.21
N ASN A 15 0.24 11.90 0.76
CA ASN A 15 0.76 13.19 1.20
C ASN A 15 1.58 13.12 2.50
N ASN A 16 1.80 11.91 3.03
CA ASN A 16 2.51 11.75 4.28
C ASN A 16 4.03 11.77 4.07
N THR A 17 4.69 12.80 4.59
CA THR A 17 6.15 12.98 4.47
C THR A 17 6.94 12.58 5.71
N ALA A 18 6.27 12.07 6.75
CA ALA A 18 6.88 11.75 8.05
C ALA A 18 6.87 10.25 8.38
N LEU A 19 5.90 9.51 7.87
CA LEU A 19 5.73 8.09 8.14
C LEU A 19 6.74 7.29 7.31
N THR A 20 7.69 6.66 8.01
CA THR A 20 8.71 5.82 7.39
C THR A 20 8.35 4.33 7.39
N LEU A 21 7.47 3.91 8.31
CA LEU A 21 7.14 2.51 8.55
C LEU A 21 5.63 2.35 8.72
N LEU A 22 5.05 1.41 7.97
CA LEU A 22 3.62 1.11 8.00
C LEU A 22 3.37 -0.40 8.12
N TYR A 23 2.62 -0.78 9.16
CA TYR A 23 2.20 -2.16 9.42
C TYR A 23 0.73 -2.35 9.09
N LEU A 24 0.45 -3.23 8.12
CA LEU A 24 -0.90 -3.59 7.67
C LEU A 24 -1.10 -5.10 7.65
N ASN A 25 -0.35 -5.85 8.44
CA ASN A 25 -0.51 -7.30 8.52
C ASN A 25 -1.94 -7.69 8.98
N GLN A 26 -2.50 -8.77 8.44
CA GLN A 26 -3.81 -9.32 8.85
C GLN A 26 -5.01 -8.38 8.69
N ASN A 27 -5.01 -7.49 7.68
CA ASN A 27 -6.10 -6.54 7.43
C ASN A 27 -7.07 -6.95 6.32
N GLN A 28 -7.02 -8.20 5.85
CA GLN A 28 -7.86 -8.72 4.75
C GLN A 28 -7.73 -7.89 3.46
N ILE A 29 -6.58 -7.24 3.23
CA ILE A 29 -6.34 -6.44 2.03
C ILE A 29 -6.34 -7.36 0.82
N GLY A 30 -7.23 -7.09 -0.13
CA GLY A 30 -7.27 -7.74 -1.44
C GLY A 30 -6.52 -6.97 -2.52
N ASP A 31 -6.60 -7.44 -3.76
CA ASP A 31 -5.96 -6.79 -4.92
C ASP A 31 -6.38 -5.34 -5.11
N ALA A 32 -7.66 -5.02 -4.89
CA ALA A 32 -8.16 -3.66 -5.00
C ALA A 32 -7.50 -2.71 -3.98
N GLY A 33 -7.37 -3.16 -2.73
CA GLY A 33 -6.68 -2.40 -1.68
C GLY A 33 -5.17 -2.28 -1.94
N ALA A 34 -4.51 -3.35 -2.40
CA ALA A 34 -3.10 -3.31 -2.79
C ALA A 34 -2.83 -2.33 -3.94
N ARG A 35 -3.74 -2.25 -4.92
CA ARG A 35 -3.66 -1.29 -6.01
C ARG A 35 -3.79 0.15 -5.53
N ALA A 36 -4.75 0.43 -4.64
CA ALA A 36 -4.87 1.75 -4.02
C ALA A 36 -3.59 2.15 -3.27
N LEU A 37 -3.01 1.22 -2.49
CA LEU A 37 -1.75 1.45 -1.80
C LEU A 37 -0.60 1.73 -2.78
N SER A 38 -0.54 1.00 -3.89
CA SER A 38 0.50 1.21 -4.91
C SER A 38 0.45 2.61 -5.55
N GLU A 39 -0.75 3.14 -5.78
CA GLU A 39 -0.95 4.49 -6.32
C GLU A 39 -0.48 5.56 -5.33
N ALA A 40 -0.74 5.37 -4.04
CA ALA A 40 -0.24 6.24 -2.98
C ALA A 40 1.28 6.17 -2.83
N LEU A 41 1.85 4.96 -2.88
CA LEU A 41 3.29 4.74 -2.74
C LEU A 41 4.07 5.47 -3.82
N ARG A 42 3.61 5.47 -5.08
CA ARG A 42 4.30 6.16 -6.19
C ARG A 42 4.65 7.63 -5.94
N ASN A 43 3.90 8.31 -5.07
CA ASN A 43 4.12 9.71 -4.73
C ASN A 43 4.68 9.89 -3.30
N ASN A 44 4.65 8.84 -2.48
CA ASN A 44 5.20 8.88 -1.13
C ASN A 44 6.70 8.58 -1.16
N THR A 45 7.51 9.57 -0.82
CA THR A 45 8.97 9.46 -0.77
C THR A 45 9.52 9.25 0.65
N ALA A 46 8.66 9.21 1.67
CA ALA A 46 9.07 9.08 3.07
C ALA A 46 8.99 7.63 3.58
N LEU A 47 8.05 6.84 3.07
CA LEU A 47 7.83 5.47 3.50
C LEU A 47 8.94 4.56 2.96
N THR A 48 9.70 3.96 3.87
CA THR A 48 10.81 3.06 3.55
C THR A 48 10.49 1.60 3.86
N SER A 49 9.40 1.33 4.58
CA SER A 49 9.04 -0.03 4.98
C SER A 49 7.52 -0.22 5.08
N LEU A 50 7.02 -1.22 4.37
CA LEU A 50 5.61 -1.59 4.33
C LEU A 50 5.44 -3.08 4.59
N TRP A 51 4.62 -3.44 5.58
CA TRP A 51 4.35 -4.81 5.96
C TRP A 51 2.91 -5.19 5.66
N LEU A 52 2.73 -6.16 4.75
CA LEU A 52 1.42 -6.62 4.25
C LEU A 52 1.20 -8.13 4.46
N GLY A 53 1.94 -8.76 5.37
CA GLY A 53 1.82 -10.19 5.65
C GLY A 53 0.42 -10.61 6.08
N TYR A 54 0.04 -11.85 5.77
CA TYR A 54 -1.26 -12.42 6.13
C TYR A 54 -2.47 -11.61 5.64
N ASN A 55 -2.36 -10.98 4.47
CA ASN A 55 -3.49 -10.40 3.73
C ASN A 55 -3.94 -11.32 2.59
N HIS A 56 -4.96 -10.91 1.84
CA HIS A 56 -5.52 -11.67 0.71
C HIS A 56 -5.14 -11.05 -0.64
N ILE A 57 -3.88 -10.59 -0.73
CA ILE A 57 -3.33 -9.96 -1.94
C ILE A 57 -2.96 -11.09 -2.91
N GLY A 58 -3.60 -11.10 -4.07
CA GLY A 58 -3.28 -11.98 -5.18
C GLY A 58 -2.20 -11.39 -6.10
N ASP A 59 -1.94 -12.10 -7.20
CA ASP A 59 -0.84 -11.76 -8.11
C ASP A 59 -0.97 -10.35 -8.70
N ALA A 60 -2.20 -9.92 -9.01
CA ALA A 60 -2.45 -8.58 -9.56
C ALA A 60 -2.12 -7.47 -8.55
N GLY A 61 -2.46 -7.65 -7.27
CA GLY A 61 -2.12 -6.71 -6.22
C GLY A 61 -0.62 -6.66 -5.94
N VAL A 62 0.06 -7.81 -5.94
CA VAL A 62 1.52 -7.89 -5.77
C VAL A 62 2.25 -7.21 -6.94
N GLN A 63 1.78 -7.40 -8.16
CA GLN A 63 2.36 -6.74 -9.34
C GLN A 63 2.26 -5.22 -9.22
N ALA A 64 1.08 -4.69 -8.87
CA ALA A 64 0.88 -3.25 -8.70
C ALA A 64 1.81 -2.66 -7.63
N LEU A 65 1.93 -3.32 -6.47
CA LEU A 65 2.86 -2.91 -5.41
C LEU A 65 4.32 -2.94 -5.86
N SER A 66 4.71 -3.98 -6.61
CA SER A 66 6.07 -4.12 -7.13
C SER A 66 6.43 -3.01 -8.12
N GLU A 67 5.51 -2.65 -9.02
CA GLU A 67 5.68 -1.54 -9.96
C GLU A 67 5.83 -0.20 -9.25
N ALA A 68 5.07 0.05 -8.18
CA ALA A 68 5.19 1.27 -7.39
C ALA A 68 6.54 1.35 -6.65
N LEU A 69 7.01 0.24 -6.08
CA LEU A 69 8.28 0.19 -5.35
C LEU A 69 9.51 0.37 -6.26
N GLN A 70 9.43 0.03 -7.55
CA GLN A 70 10.52 0.30 -8.50
C GLN A 70 10.73 1.80 -8.79
N ILE A 71 9.70 2.62 -8.57
CA ILE A 71 9.72 4.06 -8.85
C ILE A 71 10.28 4.83 -7.65
N ASN A 72 10.00 4.39 -6.42
CA ASN A 72 10.58 4.94 -5.21
C ASN A 72 12.02 4.44 -5.04
N LYS A 73 12.99 5.30 -5.35
CA LYS A 73 14.42 5.07 -5.14
C LYS A 73 14.94 5.75 -3.89
#